data_AF-A0A1Q7IFB3-F1
#
_entry.id   AF-A0A1Q7IFB3-F1
#
_cell.length_a   1.000
_cell.length_b   1.000
_cell.length_c   1.000
_cell.angle_alpha   90.00
_cell.angle_beta   90.00
_cell.angle_gamma   90.00
#
_symmetry.space_group_name_H-M   'P 1'
#
loop_
_entity.id
_entity.type
_entity.pdbx_description
1 polymer ?
#
loop_
_entity_poly.entity_id
_entity_poly.type
_entity_poly.pdbx_seq_one_letter_code
_entity_poly.pdbx_strand_id
1 'polypeptide(L)'
;MARKKTAARARKGTQWVRHVAETSNAMDLPPGIFTRPPKEIARGLRQSVLRSRRTKGTKYQSAMSMLNLFINRSGKNLAARDRRRLEAAKDELRKVFRRELRRAA
;
A
#
# COMPACT_ATOMS: atom_id res chain seq x y z
N MET A 1 48.02 -2.06 -0.60
CA MET A 1 47.18 -1.03 -1.25
C MET A 1 45.72 -1.26 -0.88
N ALA A 2 45.04 -0.21 -0.43
CA ALA A 2 43.67 -0.24 0.07
C ALA A 2 42.63 -0.31 -1.06
N ARG A 3 41.52 -1.03 -0.83
CA ARG A 3 40.20 -0.66 -1.35
C ARG A 3 39.12 -0.89 -0.28
N LYS A 4 38.55 0.22 0.19
CA LYS A 4 37.46 0.34 1.18
C LYS A 4 36.08 0.06 0.53
N LYS A 5 35.18 -0.54 1.33
CA LYS A 5 33.71 -0.30 1.53
C LYS A 5 32.82 -0.16 0.26
N THR A 6 31.66 -0.81 0.12
CA THR A 6 30.46 -0.72 0.99
C THR A 6 29.45 -1.84 0.70
N ALA A 7 28.83 -2.38 1.75
CA ALA A 7 27.73 -3.35 1.70
C ALA A 7 26.50 -2.83 0.92
N ALA A 8 26.12 -3.53 -0.16
CA ALA A 8 24.85 -3.30 -0.85
C ALA A 8 23.71 -3.97 -0.07
N ARG A 9 23.13 -3.24 0.88
CA ARG A 9 21.95 -3.63 1.68
C ARG A 9 20.70 -3.64 0.77
N ALA A 10 20.62 -4.59 -0.15
CA ALA A 10 19.54 -4.69 -1.11
C ALA A 10 18.23 -5.16 -0.44
N ARG A 11 17.31 -4.21 -0.24
CA ARG A 11 15.87 -4.34 -0.56
C ARG A 11 15.05 -5.44 0.16
N LYS A 12 15.24 -5.65 1.46
CA LYS A 12 14.28 -6.46 2.27
C LYS A 12 12.82 -5.96 2.19
N GLY A 13 12.60 -4.65 1.98
CA GLY A 13 11.26 -4.07 1.86
C GLY A 13 10.50 -4.46 0.59
N THR A 14 11.20 -4.68 -0.53
CA THR A 14 10.57 -4.98 -1.83
C THR A 14 10.14 -6.45 -1.93
N GLN A 15 10.94 -7.35 -1.35
CA GLN A 15 10.57 -8.77 -1.29
C GLN A 15 9.39 -9.03 -0.34
N TRP A 16 9.22 -8.24 0.72
CA TRP A 16 8.09 -8.43 1.63
C TRP A 16 6.75 -7.98 1.02
N VAL A 17 6.72 -6.84 0.32
CA VAL A 17 5.52 -6.42 -0.41
C VAL A 17 5.11 -7.48 -1.44
N ARG A 18 6.11 -8.13 -2.08
CA ARG A 18 5.90 -9.23 -3.02
C ARG A 18 5.39 -10.51 -2.33
N HIS A 19 5.99 -10.92 -1.21
CA HIS A 19 5.56 -12.10 -0.46
C HIS A 19 4.16 -11.95 0.16
N VAL A 20 3.77 -10.75 0.56
CA VAL A 20 2.39 -10.45 0.99
C VAL A 20 1.44 -10.36 -0.19
N ALA A 21 1.94 -9.93 -1.36
CA ALA A 21 1.15 -10.02 -2.56
C ALA A 21 0.78 -11.48 -2.89
N GLU A 22 1.73 -12.38 -2.66
CA GLU A 22 1.62 -13.83 -2.88
C GLU A 22 0.77 -14.54 -1.80
N THR A 23 0.86 -14.15 -0.53
CA THR A 23 0.22 -14.87 0.60
C THR A 23 -1.11 -14.29 1.06
N SER A 24 -1.37 -12.99 0.83
CA SER A 24 -2.59 -12.31 1.30
C SER A 24 -3.46 -11.85 0.15
N ASN A 25 -3.84 -12.76 -0.75
CA ASN A 25 -4.91 -12.54 -1.72
C ASN A 25 -4.81 -11.19 -2.48
N ALA A 26 -3.59 -10.71 -2.68
CA ALA A 26 -3.38 -9.32 -3.02
C ALA A 26 -3.63 -9.16 -4.51
N MET A 27 -4.58 -8.29 -4.80
CA MET A 27 -4.60 -7.49 -6.00
C MET A 27 -3.20 -7.06 -6.47
N ASP A 28 -3.02 -6.95 -7.79
CA ASP A 28 -1.79 -6.44 -8.39
C ASP A 28 -1.52 -4.99 -7.92
N LEU A 29 -0.53 -4.83 -7.06
CA LEU A 29 -0.12 -3.53 -6.53
C LEU A 29 1.03 -2.96 -7.36
N PRO A 30 0.93 -1.71 -7.83
CA PRO A 30 2.04 -1.04 -8.48
C PRO A 30 3.28 -0.98 -7.56
N PRO A 31 4.49 -1.19 -8.10
CA PRO A 31 5.71 -1.11 -7.30
C PRO A 31 5.85 0.28 -6.68
N GLY A 32 6.18 0.31 -5.38
CA GLY A 32 6.37 1.55 -4.64
C GLY A 32 5.08 2.34 -4.40
N ILE A 33 3.88 1.76 -4.53
CA ILE A 33 2.64 2.51 -4.32
C ILE A 33 2.59 3.20 -2.95
N PHE A 34 3.06 2.55 -1.89
CA PHE A 34 3.07 3.08 -0.53
C PHE A 34 4.13 4.17 -0.27
N THR A 35 5.00 4.49 -1.23
CA THR A 35 5.94 5.63 -1.14
C THR A 35 5.42 6.88 -1.85
N ARG A 36 4.28 6.78 -2.53
CA ARG A 36 3.66 7.89 -3.28
C ARG A 36 2.87 8.84 -2.35
N PRO A 37 2.38 9.98 -2.89
CA PRO A 37 1.47 10.86 -2.16
C PRO A 37 0.16 10.17 -1.76
N PRO A 38 -0.54 10.66 -0.70
CA PRO A 38 -1.76 10.02 -0.18
C PRO A 38 -2.85 9.78 -1.22
N LYS A 39 -3.07 10.76 -2.11
CA LYS A 39 -4.07 10.68 -3.18
C LYS A 39 -3.76 9.58 -4.20
N GLU A 40 -2.48 9.39 -4.52
CA GLU A 40 -2.04 8.37 -5.46
C GLU A 40 -2.11 6.97 -4.85
N ILE A 41 -1.76 6.84 -3.57
CA ILE A 41 -1.95 5.59 -2.81
C ILE A 41 -3.42 5.18 -2.88
N ALA A 42 -4.35 6.09 -2.57
CA ALA A 42 -5.77 5.81 -2.58
C ALA A 42 -6.29 5.42 -3.98
N ARG A 43 -5.88 6.15 -5.03
CA ARG A 43 -6.28 5.85 -6.42
C ARG A 43 -5.73 4.52 -6.90
N GLY A 44 -4.46 4.24 -6.66
CA GLY A 44 -3.83 3.00 -7.10
C GLY A 44 -4.37 1.79 -6.36
N LEU A 45 -4.58 1.89 -5.03
CA LEU A 45 -5.23 0.83 -4.26
C LEU A 45 -6.66 0.57 -4.77
N ARG A 46 -7.43 1.62 -5.07
CA ARG A 46 -8.75 1.48 -5.70
C ARG A 46 -8.69 0.72 -7.01
N GLN A 47 -7.82 1.13 -7.94
CA GLN A 47 -7.69 0.46 -9.23
C GLN A 47 -7.30 -1.02 -9.06
N SER A 48 -6.41 -1.29 -8.11
CA SER A 48 -5.95 -2.64 -7.79
C SER A 48 -7.11 -3.51 -7.27
N VAL A 49 -7.89 -3.03 -6.30
CA VAL A 49 -9.05 -3.80 -5.80
C VAL A 49 -10.11 -4.00 -6.87
N LEU A 50 -10.39 -2.98 -7.69
CA LEU A 50 -11.42 -3.07 -8.72
C LEU A 50 -11.07 -4.10 -9.79
N ARG A 51 -9.79 -4.18 -10.19
CA ARG A 51 -9.30 -5.17 -11.16
C ARG A 51 -9.19 -6.57 -10.57
N SER A 52 -8.92 -6.69 -9.27
CA SER A 52 -8.74 -8.00 -8.65
C SER A 52 -10.08 -8.73 -8.46
N ARG A 53 -10.17 -9.95 -9.00
CA ARG A 53 -11.30 -10.86 -8.78
C ARG A 53 -11.15 -11.71 -7.52
N ARG A 54 -10.00 -11.63 -6.84
CA ARG A 54 -9.64 -12.49 -5.70
C ARG A 54 -9.99 -11.87 -4.34
N THR A 55 -10.34 -10.58 -4.29
CA THR A 55 -10.65 -9.86 -3.04
C THR A 55 -11.86 -10.47 -2.32
N LYS A 56 -11.73 -10.76 -1.02
CA LYS A 56 -12.84 -11.19 -0.15
C LYS A 56 -13.47 -9.96 0.53
N GLY A 57 -14.80 -9.87 0.54
CA GLY A 57 -15.53 -8.72 1.09
C GLY A 57 -15.60 -7.53 0.13
N THR A 58 -15.86 -6.33 0.67
CA THR A 58 -15.99 -5.13 -0.18
C THR A 58 -14.64 -4.63 -0.68
N LYS A 59 -14.66 -3.97 -1.84
CA LYS A 59 -13.47 -3.34 -2.44
C LYS A 59 -12.83 -2.31 -1.50
N TYR A 60 -13.65 -1.52 -0.80
CA TYR A 60 -13.18 -0.57 0.19
C TYR A 60 -12.46 -1.27 1.37
N GLN A 61 -13.09 -2.30 1.97
CA GLN A 61 -12.47 -3.07 3.05
C GLN A 61 -11.14 -3.67 2.62
N SER A 62 -11.08 -4.23 1.41
CA SER A 62 -9.84 -4.80 0.85
C SER A 62 -8.73 -3.75 0.72
N ALA A 63 -9.04 -2.56 0.19
CA ALA A 63 -8.07 -1.47 0.04
C ALA A 63 -7.58 -0.94 1.40
N MET A 64 -8.49 -0.79 2.36
CA MET A 64 -8.20 -0.31 3.70
C MET A 64 -7.33 -1.33 4.49
N SER A 65 -7.67 -2.61 4.42
CA SER A 65 -6.90 -3.70 5.03
C SER A 65 -5.49 -3.76 4.45
N MET A 66 -5.33 -3.58 3.14
CA MET A 66 -4.01 -3.54 2.51
C MET A 66 -3.15 -2.39 3.03
N LEU A 67 -3.74 -1.20 3.21
CA LEU A 67 -3.04 -0.05 3.74
C LEU A 67 -2.67 -0.22 5.22
N ASN A 68 -3.59 -0.72 6.04
CA ASN A 68 -3.34 -1.02 7.45
C ASN A 68 -2.25 -2.09 7.61
N LEU A 69 -2.27 -3.14 6.79
CA LEU A 69 -1.24 -4.18 6.80
C LEU A 69 0.15 -3.60 6.52
N PHE A 70 0.27 -2.71 5.53
CA PHE A 70 1.53 -2.04 5.24
C PHE A 70 2.02 -1.18 6.41
N ILE A 71 1.13 -0.41 7.03
CA ILE A 71 1.45 0.42 8.21
C ILE A 71 1.91 -0.47 9.37
N ASN A 72 1.13 -1.50 9.70
CA ASN A 72 1.38 -2.40 10.82
C ASN A 72 2.70 -3.15 10.65
N ARG A 73 3.01 -3.59 9.41
CA ARG A 73 4.28 -4.26 9.14
C ARG A 73 5.46 -3.30 9.17
N SER A 74 5.32 -2.12 8.58
CA SER A 74 6.40 -1.14 8.54
C SER A 74 6.80 -0.73 9.97
N GLY A 75 5.83 -0.71 10.89
CA GLY A 75 6.07 -0.69 12.34
C GLY A 75 7.07 0.39 12.74
N LYS A 76 8.11 -0.02 13.49
CA LYS A 76 9.17 0.88 14.01
C LYS A 76 10.13 1.41 12.95
N ASN A 77 10.14 0.84 11.74
CA ASN A 77 11.01 1.29 10.64
C ASN A 77 10.39 2.42 9.81
N LEU A 78 9.17 2.84 10.15
CA LEU A 78 8.45 3.89 9.45
C LEU A 78 8.76 5.26 10.08
N ALA A 79 9.35 6.16 9.31
CA ALA A 79 9.54 7.54 9.76
C ALA A 79 8.18 8.19 10.07
N ALA A 80 8.15 9.09 11.06
CA ALA A 80 6.91 9.78 11.46
C ALA A 80 6.22 10.49 10.29
N ARG A 81 7.01 11.04 9.35
CA ARG A 81 6.52 11.65 8.10
C ARG A 81 5.78 10.64 7.22
N ASP A 82 6.34 9.44 7.07
CA ASP A 82 5.72 8.38 6.26
C ASP A 82 4.47 7.83 6.93
N ARG A 83 4.46 7.74 8.27
CA ARG A 83 3.25 7.38 9.02
C ARG A 83 2.13 8.38 8.77
N ARG A 84 2.40 9.68 8.90
CA ARG A 84 1.42 10.73 8.61
C ARG A 84 0.90 10.65 7.17
N ARG A 85 1.79 10.37 6.21
CA ARG A 85 1.44 10.20 4.80
C ARG A 85 0.51 9.00 4.57
N LEU A 86 0.76 7.87 5.21
CA LEU A 86 -0.08 6.67 5.10
C LEU A 86 -1.42 6.84 5.84
N GLU A 87 -1.43 7.50 7.00
CA GLU A 87 -2.67 7.84 7.70
C GLU A 87 -3.54 8.79 6.84
N ALA A 88 -2.95 9.83 6.23
CA ALA A 88 -3.67 10.68 5.29
C ALA A 88 -4.21 9.89 4.07
N ALA A 89 -3.54 8.83 3.65
CA ALA A 89 -4.02 7.98 2.56
C ALA A 89 -5.29 7.20 2.93
N LYS A 90 -5.50 6.90 4.23
CA LYS A 90 -6.74 6.27 4.71
C LYS A 90 -7.93 7.21 4.53
N ASP A 91 -7.74 8.49 4.82
CA ASP A 91 -8.79 9.50 4.63
C ASP A 91 -9.08 9.72 3.14
N GLU A 92 -8.06 9.75 2.30
CA GLU A 92 -8.25 9.82 0.84
C GLU A 92 -8.98 8.58 0.31
N LEU A 93 -8.68 7.37 0.80
CA LEU A 93 -9.43 6.16 0.46
C LEU A 93 -10.92 6.29 0.82
N ARG A 94 -11.24 6.79 2.02
CA ARG A 94 -12.62 7.03 2.44
C ARG A 94 -13.35 7.98 1.50
N LYS A 95 -12.70 9.09 1.10
CA LYS A 95 -13.28 10.07 0.17
C LYS A 95 -13.53 9.47 -1.20
N VAL A 96 -12.55 8.75 -1.75
CA VAL A 96 -12.64 8.16 -3.09
C VAL A 96 -13.76 7.12 -3.16
N PHE A 97 -13.87 6.24 -2.17
CA PHE A 97 -14.93 5.22 -2.13
C PHE A 97 -16.30 5.80 -1.76
N ARG A 98 -16.39 6.81 -0.90
CA ARG A 98 -17.67 7.50 -0.60
C ARG A 98 -18.24 8.19 -1.84
N ARG A 99 -17.38 8.84 -2.63
CA ARG A 99 -17.79 9.46 -3.91
C ARG A 99 -18.31 8.42 -4.90
N GLU A 100 -17.76 7.21 -4.88
CA GLU A 100 -18.14 6.14 -5.78
C GLU A 100 -19.43 5.43 -5.35
N LEU A 101 -19.63 5.19 -4.05
CA LEU A 101 -20.92 4.75 -3.51
C LEU A 101 -22.05 5.71 -3.92
N ARG A 102 -21.78 7.03 -3.94
CA ARG A 102 -22.73 8.05 -4.41
C ARG A 102 -22.93 8.08 -5.93
N ARG A 103 -22.01 7.49 -6.72
CA ARG A 103 -22.10 7.42 -8.19
C ARG A 103 -22.68 6.09 -8.67
N ALA A 104 -22.67 5.07 -7.82
CA ALA A 104 -23.19 3.73 -8.11
C ALA A 104 -24.60 3.52 -7.56
N ALA A 105 -25.14 4.50 -6.83
CA ALA A 105 -26.55 4.62 -6.43
C ALA A 105 -27.25 5.58 -7.38
#